data_AF-A0A3D3F103-F1
#
_entry.id   AF-A0A3D3F103-F1
#
_cell.length_a   1.000
_cell.length_b   1.000
_cell.length_c   1.000
_cell.angle_alpha   90.00
_cell.angle_beta   90.00
_cell.angle_gamma   90.00
#
_symmetry.space_group_name_H-M   'P 1'
#
loop_
_entity.id
_entity.type
_entity.pdbx_description
1 polymer ?
#
loop_
_entity_poly.entity_id
_entity_poly.type
_entity_poly.pdbx_seq_one_letter_code
_entity_poly.pdbx_strand_id
1 'polypeptide(L)'
;MQQFSEILALMRQEVVPALGCTEPAAVALAASFAASVFPAAYDDITVIVSQNILKNGMGVGIPNTGLVGLEIAAALGLIVAKPERELQV
;
A
#
# COMPACT_ATOMS: atom_id res chain seq x y z
N MET A 1 9.52 37.01 -10.90
CA MET A 1 8.54 36.10 -11.57
C MET A 1 9.21 34.96 -12.33
N GLN A 2 10.35 35.17 -13.00
CA GLN A 2 11.02 34.13 -13.81
C GLN A 2 11.52 32.91 -13.01
N GLN A 3 12.10 33.12 -11.82
CA GLN A 3 12.55 32.03 -10.93
C GLN A 3 11.43 31.09 -10.45
N PHE A 4 10.21 31.61 -10.25
CA PHE A 4 9.10 30.77 -9.78
C PHE A 4 8.69 29.76 -10.84
N SER A 5 8.65 30.18 -12.11
CA SER A 5 8.34 29.33 -13.24
C SER A 5 9.36 28.21 -13.44
N GLU A 6 10.65 28.52 -13.25
CA GLU A 6 11.75 27.55 -13.34
C GLU A 6 11.69 26.51 -12.22
N ILE A 7 11.43 26.95 -10.98
CA ILE A 7 11.23 26.04 -9.83
C ILE A 7 10.02 25.13 -10.06
N LEU A 8 8.91 25.68 -10.58
CA LEU A 8 7.70 24.89 -10.83
C LEU A 8 7.92 23.86 -11.94
N ALA A 9 8.70 24.20 -12.97
CA ALA A 9 9.06 23.28 -14.05
C ALA A 9 9.93 22.13 -13.51
N LEU A 10 10.94 22.45 -12.70
CA LEU A 10 11.76 21.47 -12.00
C LEU A 10 10.91 20.54 -11.11
N MET A 11 10.01 21.09 -10.30
CA MET A 11 9.14 20.26 -9.45
C MET A 11 8.26 19.31 -10.27
N ARG A 12 7.68 19.76 -11.39
CA ARG A 12 6.86 18.87 -12.25
C ARG A 12 7.69 17.78 -12.94
N GLN A 13 8.97 18.03 -13.15
CA GLN A 13 9.89 17.09 -13.78
C GLN A 13 10.39 16.04 -12.77
N GLU A 14 10.63 16.44 -11.52
CA GLU A 14 11.24 15.59 -10.49
C GLU A 14 10.21 14.97 -9.51
N VAL A 15 9.02 15.56 -9.37
CA VAL A 15 7.99 15.08 -8.43
C VAL A 15 6.97 14.23 -9.20
N VAL A 16 7.08 12.92 -9.05
CA VAL A 16 6.06 11.96 -9.49
C VAL A 16 5.05 11.71 -8.36
N PRO A 17 3.77 11.45 -8.68
CA PRO A 17 2.82 10.98 -7.68
C PRO A 17 3.34 9.70 -7.03
N ALA A 18 3.44 9.69 -5.71
CA ALA A 18 3.75 8.47 -4.97
C ALA A 18 2.58 7.48 -5.17
N LEU A 19 2.88 6.30 -5.72
CA LEU A 19 1.88 5.26 -6.00
C LEU A 19 1.48 4.45 -4.76
N GLY A 20 2.13 4.67 -3.61
CA GLY A 20 1.77 4.00 -2.37
C GLY A 20 2.57 4.48 -1.16
N CYS A 21 2.06 4.14 0.04
CA CYS A 21 2.83 4.21 1.27
C CYS A 21 3.39 2.83 1.63
N THR A 22 4.52 2.82 2.33
CA THR A 22 5.23 1.61 2.73
C THR A 22 4.38 0.72 3.65
N GLU A 23 3.53 1.31 4.49
CA GLU A 23 2.79 0.59 5.53
C GLU A 23 1.66 -0.29 4.97
N PRO A 24 0.73 0.20 4.13
CA PRO A 24 -0.25 -0.67 3.49
C PRO A 24 0.40 -1.74 2.60
N ALA A 25 1.47 -1.39 1.89
CA ALA A 25 2.19 -2.35 1.05
C ALA A 25 2.81 -3.48 1.89
N ALA A 26 3.38 -3.17 3.06
CA ALA A 26 3.90 -4.18 3.98
C ALA A 26 2.79 -5.11 4.51
N VAL A 27 1.62 -4.55 4.86
CA VAL A 27 0.46 -5.34 5.31
C VAL A 27 -0.07 -6.24 4.20
N ALA A 28 -0.21 -5.72 2.98
CA ALA A 28 -0.63 -6.50 1.81
C ALA A 28 0.35 -7.64 1.51
N LEU A 29 1.65 -7.36 1.56
CA LEU A 29 2.68 -8.37 1.33
C LEU A 29 2.63 -9.48 2.39
N ALA A 30 2.47 -9.12 3.67
CA ALA A 30 2.33 -10.10 4.75
C ALA A 30 1.10 -11.00 4.56
N ALA A 31 -0.05 -10.41 4.19
CA ALA A 31 -1.27 -11.16 3.90
C ALA A 31 -1.12 -12.08 2.67
N SER A 32 -0.42 -11.61 1.63
CA SER A 32 -0.11 -12.37 0.41
C SER A 32 0.77 -13.58 0.71
N PHE A 33 1.80 -13.42 1.55
CA PHE A 33 2.62 -14.54 2.02
C PHE A 33 1.79 -15.56 2.82
N ALA A 34 0.95 -15.10 3.75
CA ALA A 34 0.07 -16.00 4.51
C ALA A 34 -0.85 -16.81 3.58
N ALA A 35 -1.47 -16.14 2.59
CA ALA A 35 -2.31 -16.78 1.58
C ALA A 35 -1.56 -17.80 0.72
N SER A 36 -0.31 -17.52 0.37
CA SER A 36 0.52 -18.44 -0.41
C SER A 36 0.89 -19.73 0.32
N VAL A 37 0.98 -19.69 1.66
CA VAL A 37 1.30 -20.85 2.50
C VAL A 37 0.05 -21.69 2.79
N PHE A 38 -1.12 -21.04 2.92
CA PHE A 38 -2.39 -21.69 3.21
C PHE A 38 -3.41 -21.44 2.08
N PRO A 39 -3.34 -22.16 0.95
CA PRO A 39 -4.29 -21.98 -0.13
C PRO A 39 -5.68 -22.54 0.25
N ALA A 40 -6.52 -21.70 0.85
CA ALA A 40 -7.87 -22.03 1.29
C ALA A 40 -8.80 -20.79 1.24
N ALA A 41 -10.10 -21.01 1.45
CA ALA A 41 -11.04 -19.92 1.70
C ALA A 41 -10.92 -19.46 3.17
N TYR A 42 -11.02 -18.16 3.39
CA TYR A 42 -10.89 -17.54 4.70
C TYR A 42 -12.20 -16.84 5.08
N ASP A 43 -12.72 -17.14 6.26
CA ASP A 43 -13.90 -16.45 6.80
C ASP A 43 -13.54 -15.16 7.56
N ASP A 44 -12.35 -15.13 8.18
CA ASP A 44 -11.85 -13.99 8.96
C ASP A 44 -10.33 -13.87 8.84
N ILE A 45 -9.82 -12.64 8.93
CA ILE A 45 -8.39 -12.34 8.98
C ILE A 45 -8.10 -11.40 10.14
N THR A 46 -7.07 -11.71 10.93
CA THR A 46 -6.57 -10.82 11.99
C THR A 46 -5.18 -10.32 11.61
N VAL A 47 -5.03 -9.00 11.48
CA VAL A 47 -3.75 -8.35 11.19
C VAL A 47 -3.23 -7.68 12.45
N ILE A 48 -2.07 -8.13 12.94
CA ILE A 48 -1.40 -7.53 14.11
C ILE A 48 -0.25 -6.66 13.60
N VAL A 49 -0.30 -5.38 13.93
CA VAL A 49 0.71 -4.40 13.53
C VAL A 49 1.20 -3.60 14.72
N SER A 50 2.37 -2.98 14.60
CA SER A 50 2.83 -2.00 15.58
C SER A 50 1.98 -0.73 15.51
N GLN A 51 1.97 0.06 16.59
CA GLN A 51 1.29 1.37 16.62
C GLN A 51 1.79 2.31 15.51
N ASN A 52 3.04 2.18 15.08
CA ASN A 52 3.62 2.99 14.01
C ASN A 52 3.07 2.61 12.63
N ILE A 53 2.93 1.31 12.35
CA ILE A 53 2.29 0.85 11.11
C ILE A 53 0.83 1.26 11.09
N LEU A 54 0.13 1.12 12.23
CA LEU A 54 -1.27 1.51 12.34
C LEU A 54 -1.47 3.00 12.07
N LYS A 55 -0.77 3.88 12.80
CA LYS A 55 -0.96 5.34 12.68
C LYS A 55 -0.56 5.88 11.29
N ASN A 56 0.46 5.30 10.67
CA ASN A 56 0.95 5.76 9.36
C ASN A 56 0.11 5.20 8.21
N GLY A 57 -0.46 4.00 8.36
CA GLY A 57 -1.18 3.31 7.30
C GLY A 57 -2.70 3.49 7.30
N MET A 58 -3.33 3.80 8.45
CA MET A 58 -4.79 3.87 8.57
C MET A 58 -5.46 4.92 7.68
N GLY A 59 -4.75 6.00 7.35
CA GLY A 59 -5.25 7.11 6.52
C GLY A 59 -4.83 7.03 5.05
N VAL A 60 -4.14 5.96 4.64
CA VAL A 60 -3.59 5.85 3.29
C VAL A 60 -4.66 5.33 2.33
N GLY A 61 -4.93 6.09 1.27
CA GLY A 61 -5.80 5.65 0.18
C GLY A 61 -5.13 4.61 -0.69
N ILE A 62 -5.87 3.56 -1.05
CA ILE A 62 -5.38 2.51 -1.96
C ILE A 62 -5.84 2.82 -3.39
N PRO A 63 -4.91 3.01 -4.35
CA PRO A 63 -5.23 3.36 -5.72
C PRO A 63 -6.28 2.44 -6.35
N ASN A 64 -7.16 2.99 -7.18
CA ASN A 64 -8.20 2.27 -7.93
C ASN A 64 -9.26 1.53 -7.08
N THR A 65 -9.22 1.62 -5.75
CA THR A 65 -10.24 1.01 -4.88
C THR A 65 -11.29 2.02 -4.39
N GLY A 66 -10.92 3.30 -4.30
CA GLY A 66 -11.72 4.31 -3.60
C GLY A 66 -11.78 4.12 -2.07
N LEU A 67 -11.00 3.18 -1.53
CA LEU A 67 -10.97 2.80 -0.13
C LEU A 67 -9.65 3.26 0.53
N VAL A 68 -9.66 3.29 1.86
CA VAL A 68 -8.57 3.81 2.70
C VAL A 68 -8.30 2.82 3.81
N GLY A 69 -7.03 2.67 4.19
CA GLY A 69 -6.63 1.94 5.41
C GLY A 69 -5.94 0.60 5.17
N LEU A 70 -5.63 -0.07 6.28
CA LEU A 70 -4.85 -1.30 6.30
C LEU A 70 -5.71 -2.54 6.01
N GLU A 71 -6.99 -2.50 6.33
CA GLU A 71 -7.92 -3.62 6.14
C GLU A 71 -8.06 -3.96 4.65
N ILE A 72 -8.25 -2.92 3.81
CA ILE A 72 -8.33 -3.12 2.36
C ILE A 72 -7.00 -3.59 1.77
N ALA A 73 -5.86 -3.12 2.29
CA ALA A 73 -4.56 -3.56 1.83
C ALA A 73 -4.33 -5.05 2.16
N ALA A 74 -4.70 -5.49 3.36
CA ALA A 74 -4.63 -6.88 3.76
C ALA A 74 -5.52 -7.77 2.89
N ALA A 75 -6.77 -7.36 2.65
CA ALA A 75 -7.72 -8.09 1.81
C ALA A 75 -7.21 -8.25 0.37
N LEU A 76 -6.66 -7.19 -0.23
CA LEU A 76 -6.06 -7.25 -1.57
C LEU A 76 -4.85 -8.18 -1.62
N GLY A 77 -3.95 -8.08 -0.62
CA GLY A 77 -2.80 -8.97 -0.51
C GLY A 77 -3.21 -10.43 -0.46
N LEU A 78 -4.20 -10.76 0.38
CA LEU A 78 -4.74 -12.09 0.55
C LEU A 78 -5.39 -12.65 -0.73
N ILE A 79 -6.17 -11.82 -1.45
CA ILE A 79 -6.86 -12.24 -2.69
C ILE A 79 -5.87 -12.41 -3.85
N VAL A 80 -4.90 -11.50 -3.99
CA VAL A 80 -3.93 -11.56 -5.08
C VAL A 80 -2.94 -12.70 -4.87
N ALA A 81 -2.48 -12.91 -3.63
CA ALA A 81 -1.62 -14.03 -3.22
C ALA A 81 -0.38 -14.24 -4.10
N LYS A 82 0.27 -13.13 -4.51
CA LYS A 82 1.53 -13.11 -5.30
C LYS A 82 2.65 -12.42 -4.55
N PRO A 83 3.18 -13.02 -3.47
CA PRO A 83 4.21 -12.39 -2.66
C PRO A 83 5.54 -12.20 -3.42
N GLU A 84 5.77 -12.91 -4.52
CA GLU A 84 6.92 -12.77 -5.40
C GLU A 84 7.03 -11.39 -6.08
N ARG A 85 5.96 -10.59 -6.04
CA ARG A 85 5.95 -9.19 -6.49
C ARG A 85 6.45 -8.21 -5.42
N GLU A 86 6.75 -8.69 -4.22
CA GLU A 86 7.21 -7.90 -3.08
C GLU A 86 6.31 -6.66 -2.84
N LEU A 87 6.87 -5.46 -2.80
CA LEU A 87 6.12 -4.20 -2.63
C LEU A 87 5.77 -3.52 -3.97
N GLN A 88 5.99 -4.20 -5.10
CA GLN A 88 5.68 -3.64 -6.41
C GLN A 88 4.20 -3.84 -6.71
N VAL A 89 3.44 -2.75 -6.54
CA VAL A 89 2.04 -2.61 -6.95
C VAL A 89 1.97 -2.21 -8.42
#